data_AF-A0A819VGD6-F1
#
_entry.id   AF-A0A819VGD6-F1
#
_cell.length_a   1.000
_cell.length_b   1.000
_cell.length_c   1.000
_cell.angle_alpha   90.00
_cell.angle_beta   90.00
_cell.angle_gamma   90.00
#
_symmetry.space_group_name_H-M   'P 1'
#
loop_
_entity.id
_entity.type
_entity.pdbx_description
1 polymer ?
#
loop_
_entity_poly.entity_id
_entity_poly.type
_entity_poly.pdbx_seq_one_letter_code
_entity_poly.pdbx_strand_id
1 'polypeptide(L)'
;MPYDNMASIDKWKAGMSLMAQHPNISCKLSGLVMFQHNWTVESLRPFLEYALNVFGSDRCLFASNFPVDKLHATFGQLVEANLQVAKEVGLSKQEIEPVLHDNANRIYRL
;
A
#
# COMPACT_ATOMS: atom_id res chain seq x y z
N MET A 1 -14.66 4.11 -8.37
CA MET A 1 -13.53 3.70 -7.52
C MET A 1 -12.27 4.40 -7.97
N PRO A 2 -11.17 4.43 -7.17
CA PRO A 2 -9.98 5.22 -7.51
C PRO A 2 -9.38 4.90 -8.89
N TYR A 3 -9.59 3.69 -9.40
CA TYR A 3 -9.08 3.21 -10.70
C TYR A 3 -9.99 3.51 -11.91
N ASP A 4 -11.12 4.21 -11.74
CA ASP A 4 -12.06 4.43 -12.87
C ASP A 4 -11.53 5.43 -13.91
N ASN A 5 -10.85 6.49 -13.46
CA ASN A 5 -10.27 7.54 -14.31
C ASN A 5 -9.33 8.44 -13.49
N MET A 6 -8.60 9.33 -14.16
CA MET A 6 -7.63 10.25 -13.51
C MET A 6 -8.29 11.14 -12.45
N ALA A 7 -9.50 11.65 -12.69
CA ALA A 7 -10.20 12.48 -11.71
C ALA A 7 -10.58 11.69 -10.44
N SER A 8 -10.83 10.39 -10.55
CA SER A 8 -11.03 9.50 -9.40
C SER A 8 -9.73 9.27 -8.61
N ILE A 9 -8.59 9.15 -9.30
CA ILE A 9 -7.26 9.05 -8.65
C ILE A 9 -6.96 10.34 -7.88
N ASP A 10 -7.20 11.52 -8.46
CA ASP A 10 -6.90 12.80 -7.81
C ASP A 10 -7.76 13.02 -6.55
N LYS A 11 -9.05 12.64 -6.60
CA LYS A 11 -9.92 12.67 -5.43
C LYS A 11 -9.42 11.73 -4.33
N TRP A 12 -9.00 10.52 -4.71
CA TRP A 12 -8.41 9.57 -3.76
C TRP A 12 -7.12 10.12 -3.14
N LYS A 13 -6.23 10.70 -3.94
CA LYS A 13 -4.99 11.34 -3.47
C LYS A 13 -5.26 12.48 -2.47
N ALA A 14 -6.24 13.33 -2.76
CA ALA A 14 -6.66 14.39 -1.84
C ALA A 14 -7.15 13.84 -0.50
N GLY A 15 -7.96 12.78 -0.52
CA GLY A 15 -8.42 12.10 0.70
C GLY A 15 -7.27 11.48 1.49
N MET A 16 -6.34 10.81 0.81
CA MET A 16 -5.15 10.20 1.45
C MET A 16 -4.26 11.27 2.09
N SER A 17 -4.02 12.39 1.41
CA SER A 17 -3.26 13.53 1.98
C SER A 17 -3.93 14.12 3.21
N LEU A 18 -5.26 14.25 3.21
CA LEU A 18 -5.99 14.75 4.37
C LEU A 18 -5.82 13.82 5.58
N MET A 19 -5.97 12.51 5.36
CA MET A 19 -5.79 11.52 6.43
C MET A 19 -4.35 11.47 6.94
N ALA A 20 -3.38 11.62 6.05
CA ALA A 20 -1.96 11.58 6.40
C ALA A 20 -1.50 12.73 7.31
N GLN A 21 -2.23 13.86 7.35
CA GLN A 21 -1.96 14.98 8.26
C GLN A 21 -2.15 14.60 9.74
N HIS A 22 -2.87 13.52 10.03
CA HIS A 22 -3.12 13.05 11.38
C HIS A 22 -2.09 11.97 11.79
N PRO A 23 -1.21 12.25 12.77
CA PRO A 23 -0.12 11.33 13.13
C PRO A 23 -0.60 10.01 13.73
N ASN A 24 -1.83 9.95 14.23
CA ASN A 24 -2.46 8.75 14.79
C ASN A 24 -3.14 7.85 13.74
N ILE A 25 -3.09 8.21 12.46
CA ILE A 25 -3.65 7.42 11.36
C ILE A 25 -2.52 6.69 10.63
N SER A 26 -2.73 5.40 10.37
CA SER A 26 -1.83 4.53 9.63
C SER A 26 -2.52 3.95 8.39
N CYS A 27 -1.76 3.57 7.37
CA CYS A 27 -2.25 3.08 6.09
C CYS A 27 -1.89 1.61 5.88
N LYS A 28 -2.90 0.77 5.68
CA LYS A 28 -2.73 -0.63 5.31
C LYS A 28 -2.63 -0.74 3.78
N LEU A 29 -1.49 -1.17 3.26
CA LEU A 29 -1.25 -1.42 1.84
C LEU A 29 -1.83 -2.79 1.48
N SER A 30 -3.12 -2.83 1.14
CA SER A 30 -3.89 -4.07 1.05
C SER A 30 -5.13 -3.95 0.15
N GLY A 31 -5.54 -5.05 -0.48
CA GLY A 31 -6.83 -5.15 -1.17
C GLY A 31 -6.94 -4.41 -2.50
N LEU A 32 -5.81 -3.99 -3.09
CA LEU A 32 -5.81 -3.30 -4.37
C LEU A 32 -6.21 -4.22 -5.54
N VAL A 33 -5.80 -5.49 -5.49
CA VAL A 33 -6.04 -6.45 -6.60
C VAL A 33 -7.45 -7.02 -6.61
N MET A 34 -8.20 -6.92 -5.51
CA MET A 34 -9.61 -7.32 -5.42
C MET A 34 -10.48 -6.63 -6.49
N PHE A 35 -10.09 -5.44 -6.90
CA PHE A 35 -10.85 -4.61 -7.82
C PHE A 35 -10.23 -4.51 -9.22
N GLN A 36 -9.02 -5.00 -9.40
CA GLN A 36 -8.30 -4.93 -10.66
C GLN A 36 -7.77 -6.32 -11.03
N HIS A 37 -8.59 -7.06 -11.77
CA HIS A 37 -8.31 -8.47 -12.04
C HIS A 37 -7.09 -8.69 -12.96
N ASN A 38 -6.75 -7.69 -13.79
CA ASN A 38 -5.59 -7.69 -14.68
C ASN A 38 -4.47 -6.79 -14.13
N TRP A 39 -4.20 -6.89 -12.83
CA TRP A 39 -3.20 -6.05 -12.18
C TRP A 39 -1.79 -6.35 -12.68
N THR A 40 -0.98 -5.30 -12.71
CA THR A 40 0.48 -5.31 -12.85
C THR A 40 1.08 -4.45 -11.73
N VAL A 41 2.37 -4.59 -11.46
CA VAL A 41 3.06 -3.75 -10.47
C VAL A 41 2.90 -2.26 -10.80
N GLU A 42 2.95 -1.90 -12.08
CA GLU A 42 2.78 -0.54 -12.57
C GLU A 42 1.38 0.00 -12.32
N SER A 43 0.34 -0.84 -12.41
CA SER A 43 -1.03 -0.42 -12.10
C SER A 43 -1.28 -0.23 -10.60
N LEU A 44 -0.51 -0.92 -9.74
CA LEU A 44 -0.57 -0.74 -8.29
C LEU A 44 0.28 0.44 -7.81
N ARG A 45 1.34 0.77 -8.55
CA ARG A 45 2.32 1.81 -8.20
C ARG A 45 1.67 3.14 -7.78
N PRO A 46 0.71 3.74 -8.53
CA PRO A 46 0.15 5.04 -8.16
C PRO A 46 -0.48 5.06 -6.76
N PHE A 47 -0.94 3.91 -6.27
CA PHE A 47 -1.56 3.80 -4.95
C PHE A 47 -0.52 3.54 -3.87
N LEU A 48 0.36 2.57 -4.10
CA LEU A 48 1.40 2.18 -3.15
C LEU A 48 2.41 3.31 -2.94
N GLU A 49 2.94 3.88 -4.03
CA GLU A 49 3.88 5.00 -4.00
C GLU A 49 3.26 6.21 -3.30
N TYR A 50 2.03 6.59 -3.67
CA TYR A 50 1.42 7.77 -3.08
C TYR A 50 1.14 7.58 -1.58
N ALA A 51 0.66 6.40 -1.17
CA ALA A 51 0.48 6.09 0.25
C ALA A 51 1.80 6.14 1.02
N LEU A 52 2.86 5.52 0.51
CA LEU A 52 4.20 5.58 1.10
C LEU A 52 4.72 7.02 1.20
N ASN A 53 4.52 7.85 0.18
CA ASN A 53 4.97 9.23 0.16
C ASN A 53 4.25 10.12 1.18
N VAL A 54 2.92 9.98 1.33
CA VAL A 54 2.15 10.87 2.23
C VAL A 54 2.13 10.37 3.69
N PHE A 55 2.06 9.05 3.91
CA PHE A 55 2.08 8.50 5.27
C PHE A 55 3.49 8.34 5.82
N GLY A 56 4.48 8.09 4.96
CA GLY A 56 5.81 7.63 5.34
C GLY A 56 5.83 6.13 5.63
N SER A 57 7.02 5.54 5.54
CA SER A 57 7.26 4.12 5.83
C SER A 57 6.79 3.72 7.22
N ASP A 58 7.04 4.56 8.23
CA ASP A 58 6.65 4.30 9.62
C ASP A 58 5.13 4.23 9.87
N ARG A 59 4.29 4.63 8.92
CA ARG A 59 2.82 4.55 9.08
C ARG A 59 2.15 3.67 8.02
N CYS A 60 2.94 3.02 7.16
CA CYS A 60 2.45 2.06 6.18
C CYS A 60 2.70 0.63 6.64
N LEU A 61 1.76 -0.27 6.40
CA LEU A 61 1.93 -1.70 6.69
C LEU A 61 1.37 -2.57 5.57
N PHE A 62 2.12 -3.58 5.15
CA PHE A 62 1.66 -4.60 4.21
C PHE A 62 0.55 -5.44 4.84
N ALA A 63 -0.42 -5.81 4.01
CA ALA A 63 -1.29 -6.93 4.31
C ALA A 63 -1.91 -7.50 3.05
N SER A 64 -2.13 -8.81 3.05
CA SER A 64 -2.51 -9.54 1.84
C SER A 64 -3.98 -9.44 1.45
N ASN A 65 -4.88 -9.00 2.34
CA ASN A 65 -6.34 -9.10 2.13
C ASN A 65 -6.82 -10.55 1.83
N PHE A 66 -6.04 -11.56 2.23
CA PHE A 66 -6.44 -12.96 2.07
C PHE A 66 -7.64 -13.29 2.95
N PRO A 67 -8.57 -14.16 2.48
CA PRO A 67 -8.48 -14.95 1.24
C PRO A 67 -9.04 -14.25 -0.01
N VAL A 68 -9.52 -13.00 0.07
CA VAL A 68 -10.22 -12.35 -1.05
C VAL A 68 -9.29 -12.13 -2.25
N ASP A 69 -8.08 -11.60 -2.00
CA ASP A 69 -7.11 -11.36 -3.08
C ASP A 69 -6.60 -12.65 -3.74
N LYS A 70 -6.84 -13.83 -3.15
CA LYS A 70 -6.51 -15.14 -3.76
C LYS A 70 -7.18 -15.33 -5.13
N LEU A 71 -8.28 -14.63 -5.39
CA LEU A 71 -8.98 -14.68 -6.68
C LEU A 71 -8.12 -14.16 -7.84
N HIS A 72 -7.15 -13.27 -7.57
CA HIS A 72 -6.38 -12.58 -8.59
C HIS A 72 -4.86 -12.58 -8.35
N ALA A 73 -4.39 -13.01 -7.18
CA ALA A 73 -2.97 -13.08 -6.85
C ALA A 73 -2.66 -14.19 -5.85
N THR A 74 -1.47 -14.75 -5.94
CA THR A 74 -0.87 -15.53 -4.86
C THR A 74 -0.33 -14.62 -3.76
N PHE A 75 -0.13 -15.15 -2.55
CA PHE A 75 0.44 -14.38 -1.45
C PHE A 75 1.84 -13.84 -1.80
N GLY A 76 2.67 -14.67 -2.44
CA GLY A 76 4.03 -14.29 -2.87
C GLY A 76 4.02 -13.12 -3.84
N GLN A 77 3.13 -13.14 -4.84
CA GLN A 77 2.97 -12.04 -5.79
C GLN A 77 2.62 -10.71 -5.12
N LEU A 78 1.76 -10.72 -4.09
CA LEU A 78 1.41 -9.50 -3.35
C LEU A 78 2.61 -8.94 -2.56
N VAL A 79 3.38 -9.81 -1.92
CA VAL A 79 4.60 -9.42 -1.19
C VAL A 79 5.64 -8.86 -2.16
N GLU A 80 5.90 -9.56 -3.27
CA GLU A 80 6.85 -9.13 -4.30
C GLU A 80 6.49 -7.78 -4.91
N ALA A 81 5.21 -7.57 -5.25
CA ALA A 81 4.75 -6.29 -5.80
C ALA A 81 4.94 -5.13 -4.82
N ASN A 82 4.61 -5.32 -3.53
CA ASN A 82 4.82 -4.28 -2.51
C ASN A 82 6.31 -4.00 -2.30
N LEU A 83 7.13 -5.05 -2.23
CA LEU A 83 8.58 -4.93 -2.07
C LEU A 83 9.24 -4.23 -3.27
N GLN A 84 8.80 -4.54 -4.49
CA GLN A 84 9.30 -3.91 -5.70
C GLN A 84 9.00 -2.41 -5.69
N VAL A 85 7.73 -2.02 -5.48
CA VAL A 85 7.37 -0.60 -5.44
C VAL A 85 8.11 0.13 -4.33
N ALA A 86 8.22 -0.45 -3.14
CA ALA A 86 8.94 0.17 -2.03
C ALA A 86 10.41 0.46 -2.39
N LYS A 87 11.11 -0.48 -3.05
CA LYS A 87 12.47 -0.25 -3.52
C LYS A 87 12.56 0.83 -4.59
N GLU A 88 11.63 0.83 -5.54
CA GLU A 88 11.65 1.78 -6.66
C GLU A 88 11.33 3.22 -6.24
N VAL A 89 10.58 3.42 -5.15
CA VAL A 89 10.40 4.75 -4.53
C VAL A 89 11.57 5.16 -3.64
N GLY A 90 12.63 4.35 -3.57
CA GLY A 90 13.89 4.68 -2.90
C GLY A 90 13.97 4.32 -1.43
N LEU A 91 13.02 3.54 -0.89
CA LEU A 91 13.09 3.09 0.51
C LEU A 91 14.31 2.18 0.71
N SER A 92 15.10 2.49 1.74
CA SER A 92 16.19 1.65 2.20
C SER A 92 15.63 0.36 2.82
N LYS A 93 16.52 -0.63 3.04
CA LYS A 93 16.15 -1.88 3.71
C LYS A 93 15.56 -1.60 5.11
N GLN A 94 16.13 -0.64 5.83
CA GLN A 94 15.70 -0.23 7.16
C GLN A 94 14.32 0.42 7.17
N GLU A 95 13.88 1.01 6.05
CA GLU A 95 12.54 1.59 5.93
C GLU A 95 11.51 0.58 5.38
N ILE A 96 11.95 -0.43 4.64
CA ILE A 96 11.08 -1.51 4.12
C ILE A 96 10.70 -2.50 5.21
N GLU A 97 11.64 -2.88 6.08
CA GLU A 97 11.40 -3.85 7.16
C GLU A 97 10.20 -3.49 8.05
N PRO A 98 10.05 -2.23 8.52
CA PRO A 98 8.87 -1.80 9.26
C PRO A 98 7.57 -1.93 8.47
N VAL A 99 7.58 -1.60 7.18
CA VAL A 99 6.40 -1.70 6.32
C VAL A 99 5.93 -3.15 6.18
N LEU A 100 6.85 -4.11 6.09
CA LEU A 100 6.51 -5.52 5.93
C LEU A 100 6.15 -6.23 7.24
N HIS A 101 6.60 -5.70 8.39
CA HIS A 101 6.48 -6.41 9.67
C HIS A 101 6.33 -5.48 10.89
N ASP A 102 7.34 -4.67 11.21
CA ASP A 102 7.43 -4.06 12.55
C ASP A 102 6.31 -3.06 12.85
N ASN A 103 5.78 -2.39 11.83
CA ASN A 103 4.67 -1.46 11.99
C ASN A 103 3.41 -2.16 12.47
N ALA A 104 3.12 -3.38 12.01
CA ALA A 104 1.97 -4.14 12.50
C ALA A 104 2.12 -4.43 14.00
N ASN A 105 3.30 -4.88 14.44
CA ASN A 105 3.56 -5.15 15.87
C ASN A 105 3.41 -3.88 16.72
N ARG A 106 4.00 -2.76 16.29
CA ARG A 106 3.91 -1.49 17.02
C ARG A 106 2.49 -0.93 17.06
N ILE A 107 1.76 -0.96 15.94
CA ILE A 107 0.41 -0.38 15.84
C ILE A 107 -0.61 -1.24 16.61
N TYR A 108 -0.53 -2.56 16.46
CA TYR A 108 -1.48 -3.48 17.10
C TYR A 108 -1.07 -3.96 18.49
N ARG A 109 0.15 -3.65 18.95
CA ARG A 109 0.72 -4.06 20.25
C ARG A 109 0.76 -5.57 20.42
N LEU A 110 1.33 -6.25 19.42
CA LEU A 110 1.55 -7.70 19.40
C LEU A 110 2.81 -8.11 20.18
#